data_AF-A0A432RKX5-F1
#
_entry.id   AF-A0A432RKX5-F1
#
_cell.length_a   1.000
_cell.length_b   1.000
_cell.length_c   1.000
_cell.angle_alpha   90.00
_cell.angle_beta   90.00
_cell.angle_gamma   90.00
#
_symmetry.space_group_name_H-M   'P 1'
#
loop_
_entity.id
_entity.type
_entity.pdbx_description
1 polymer ?
#
loop_
_entity_poly.entity_id
_entity_poly.type
_entity_poly.pdbx_seq_one_letter_code
_entity_poly.pdbx_strand_id
1 'polypeptide(L)'
;MINLLRKLTIRLRLSILVTTLAFGMVLIALMSLSVNKSYILEAKSEKVKNLVEVQVSALQHFYDLQVSGQLTKDQAQAYALNAIKKARYDESEYYWVNDYQARMVM
;
A
#
# COMPACT_ATOMS: atom_id res chain seq x y z
N MET A 1 -5.50 -52.06 -0.24
CA MET A 1 -5.19 -50.84 -1.02
C MET A 1 -3.73 -50.32 -0.87
N ILE A 2 -2.81 -50.97 -0.13
CA ILE A 2 -1.40 -50.51 0.04
C ILE A 2 -0.36 -51.54 -0.49
N ASN A 3 -0.78 -52.49 -1.32
CA ASN A 3 0.14 -53.53 -1.85
C ASN A 3 1.13 -52.98 -2.89
N LEU A 4 0.90 -51.80 -3.46
CA LEU A 4 1.82 -51.16 -4.41
C LEU A 4 3.08 -50.61 -3.72
N LEU A 5 2.91 -49.96 -2.56
CA LEU A 5 4.02 -49.40 -1.78
C LEU A 5 4.92 -50.50 -1.20
N ARG A 6 4.36 -51.66 -0.84
CA ARG A 6 5.11 -52.81 -0.31
C ARG A 6 6.09 -53.43 -1.32
N LYS A 7 5.89 -53.19 -2.63
CA LYS A 7 6.80 -53.66 -3.70
C LYS A 7 7.99 -52.73 -3.93
N LEU A 8 7.98 -51.52 -3.37
CA LEU A 8 9.07 -50.54 -3.52
C LEU A 8 10.15 -50.75 -2.46
N THR A 9 11.41 -50.46 -2.80
CA THR A 9 12.53 -50.51 -1.84
C THR A 9 12.36 -49.45 -0.75
N ILE A 10 12.93 -49.70 0.43
CA ILE A 10 12.84 -48.78 1.59
C ILE A 10 13.39 -47.38 1.23
N ARG A 11 14.48 -47.32 0.45
CA ARG A 11 15.07 -46.06 -0.02
C ARG A 11 14.09 -45.24 -0.84
N LEU A 12 13.33 -45.86 -1.74
CA LEU A 12 12.36 -45.16 -2.59
C LEU A 12 11.18 -44.64 -1.76
N ARG A 13 10.69 -45.42 -0.78
CA ARG A 13 9.62 -44.98 0.13
C ARG A 13 10.02 -43.74 0.92
N LEU A 14 11.24 -43.73 1.48
CA LEU A 14 11.77 -42.57 2.20
C LEU A 14 11.97 -41.38 1.27
N SER A 15 12.46 -41.62 0.04
CA SER A 15 12.65 -40.54 -0.94
C SER A 15 11.32 -39.89 -1.35
N ILE A 16 10.27 -40.70 -1.57
CA ILE A 16 8.92 -40.18 -1.86
C ILE A 16 8.42 -39.32 -0.71
N LEU A 17 8.54 -39.80 0.53
CA LEU A 17 8.11 -39.03 1.71
C LEU A 17 8.81 -37.68 1.79
N VAL A 18 10.15 -37.66 1.69
CA VAL A 18 10.94 -36.43 1.75
C VAL A 18 10.60 -35.50 0.59
N THR A 19 10.46 -36.03 -0.62
CA THR A 19 10.14 -35.23 -1.81
C THR A 19 8.74 -34.63 -1.73
N THR A 20 7.76 -35.40 -1.26
CA THR A 20 6.39 -34.89 -1.04
C THR A 20 6.36 -33.78 0.00
N LEU A 21 7.09 -33.91 1.11
CA LEU A 21 7.20 -32.85 2.10
C LEU A 21 7.88 -31.60 1.53
N ALA A 22 9.00 -31.78 0.82
CA ALA A 22 9.71 -30.68 0.17
C ALA A 22 8.82 -29.95 -0.84
N PHE A 23 8.08 -30.70 -1.67
CA PHE A 23 7.15 -30.15 -2.63
C PHE A 23 6.01 -29.37 -1.95
N GLY A 24 5.44 -29.92 -0.86
CA GLY A 24 4.43 -29.23 -0.06
C GLY A 24 4.94 -27.89 0.51
N MET A 25 6.17 -27.87 1.03
CA MET A 25 6.78 -26.63 1.52
C MET A 25 6.97 -25.59 0.41
N VAL A 26 7.44 -26.02 -0.77
CA VAL A 26 7.60 -25.13 -1.93
C VAL A 26 6.26 -24.54 -2.35
N LEU A 27 5.20 -25.35 -2.42
CA LEU A 27 3.86 -24.87 -2.77
C LEU A 27 3.35 -23.82 -1.76
N ILE A 28 3.48 -24.09 -0.47
CA ILE A 28 3.06 -23.15 0.58
C ILE A 28 3.86 -21.85 0.48
N ALA A 29 5.17 -21.93 0.25
CA ALA A 29 6.02 -20.74 0.10
C ALA A 29 5.61 -19.88 -1.10
N LEU A 30 5.31 -20.49 -2.26
CA LEU A 30 4.87 -19.77 -3.45
C LEU A 30 3.50 -19.10 -3.27
N MET A 31 2.57 -19.79 -2.61
CA MET A 31 1.26 -19.21 -2.27
C MET A 31 1.42 -18.04 -1.29
N SER A 32 2.21 -18.25 -0.23
CA SER A 32 2.49 -17.23 0.79
C SER A 32 3.13 -15.99 0.18
N LEU A 33 4.10 -16.15 -0.73
CA LEU A 33 4.76 -15.03 -1.40
C LEU A 33 3.76 -14.15 -2.16
N SER A 34 2.83 -14.77 -2.89
CA SER A 34 1.83 -14.05 -3.69
C SER A 34 0.88 -13.24 -2.80
N VAL A 35 0.39 -13.85 -1.72
CA VAL A 35 -0.50 -13.20 -0.75
C VAL A 35 0.21 -12.08 0.01
N ASN A 36 1.46 -12.30 0.43
CA ASN A 36 2.24 -11.26 1.11
C ASN A 36 2.48 -10.06 0.19
N LYS A 37 2.79 -10.29 -1.08
CA LYS A 37 2.99 -9.21 -2.04
C LYS A 37 1.74 -8.34 -2.20
N SER A 38 0.56 -8.95 -2.38
CA SER A 38 -0.68 -8.19 -2.50
C SER A 38 -0.99 -7.41 -1.23
N TYR A 39 -0.83 -8.06 -0.06
CA TYR A 39 -1.08 -7.43 1.23
C TYR A 39 -0.17 -6.22 1.47
N ILE A 40 1.12 -6.33 1.18
CA ILE A 40 2.08 -5.21 1.34
C ILE A 40 1.72 -4.04 0.41
N LEU A 41 1.32 -4.33 -0.84
CA LEU A 41 0.95 -3.28 -1.79
C LEU A 41 -0.34 -2.56 -1.36
N GLU A 42 -1.33 -3.30 -0.90
CA GLU A 42 -2.58 -2.75 -0.37
C GLU A 42 -2.32 -1.88 0.86
N ALA A 43 -1.56 -2.38 1.83
CA ALA A 43 -1.20 -1.62 3.03
C ALA A 43 -0.42 -0.34 2.70
N LYS A 44 0.48 -0.38 1.70
CA LYS A 44 1.18 0.83 1.23
C LYS A 44 0.23 1.83 0.57
N SER A 45 -0.69 1.36 -0.25
CA SER A 45 -1.71 2.21 -0.89
C SER A 45 -2.60 2.88 0.15
N GLU A 46 -3.09 2.11 1.13
CA GLU A 46 -3.91 2.61 2.23
C GLU A 46 -3.15 3.63 3.09
N LYS A 47 -1.87 3.37 3.40
CA LYS A 47 -1.02 4.33 4.10
C LYS A 47 -0.96 5.67 3.37
N VAL A 48 -0.63 5.67 2.07
CA VAL A 48 -0.54 6.90 1.27
C VAL A 48 -1.90 7.60 1.19
N LYS A 49 -2.99 6.86 1.01
CA LYS A 49 -4.35 7.39 1.01
C LYS A 49 -4.67 8.12 2.31
N ASN A 50 -4.45 7.48 3.46
CA ASN A 50 -4.71 8.07 4.77
C ASN A 50 -3.84 9.33 5.01
N LEU A 51 -2.59 9.32 4.57
CA LEU A 51 -1.70 10.49 4.63
C LEU A 51 -2.25 11.67 3.79
N VAL A 52 -2.84 11.39 2.63
CA VAL A 52 -3.49 12.42 1.79
C VAL A 52 -4.80 12.90 2.43
N GLU A 53 -5.62 12.01 2.97
CA GLU A 53 -6.90 12.37 3.62
C GLU A 53 -6.69 13.30 4.83
N VAL A 54 -5.63 13.10 5.60
CA VAL A 54 -5.24 14.03 6.68
C VAL A 54 -4.94 15.42 6.12
N GLN A 55 -4.19 15.52 5.01
CA GLN A 55 -3.92 16.83 4.40
C GLN A 55 -5.17 17.45 3.80
N VAL A 56 -6.04 16.69 3.14
CA VAL A 56 -7.34 17.19 2.64
C VAL A 56 -8.18 17.76 3.79
N SER A 57 -8.19 17.08 4.94
CA SER A 57 -8.87 17.57 6.14
C SER A 57 -8.26 18.88 6.65
N ALA A 58 -6.93 19.03 6.59
CA ALA A 58 -6.27 20.31 6.90
C ALA A 58 -6.61 21.42 5.90
N LEU A 59 -6.76 21.09 4.61
CA LEU A 59 -7.17 22.04 3.57
C LEU A 59 -8.64 22.47 3.74
N GLN A 60 -9.51 21.57 4.22
CA GLN A 60 -10.92 21.85 4.50
C GLN A 60 -11.09 23.02 5.46
N HIS A 61 -10.21 23.15 6.47
CA HIS A 61 -10.22 24.29 7.39
C HIS A 61 -10.13 25.64 6.65
N PHE A 62 -9.22 25.77 5.68
CA PHE A 62 -9.07 27.01 4.91
C PHE A 62 -10.25 27.25 3.97
N TYR A 63 -10.84 26.19 3.43
CA TYR A 63 -12.08 26.29 2.65
C TYR A 63 -13.24 26.80 3.52
N ASP A 64 -13.39 26.31 4.75
CA ASP A 64 -14.46 26.76 5.65
C ASP A 64 -14.28 28.23 6.06
N LEU A 65 -13.03 28.68 6.25
CA LEU A 65 -12.70 30.09 6.46
C LEU A 65 -13.05 30.96 5.25
N GLN A 66 -12.88 30.44 4.03
CA GLN A 66 -13.32 31.11 2.81
C GLN A 66 -14.85 31.21 2.75
N VAL A 67 -15.56 30.10 3.02
CA VAL A 67 -17.03 30.04 2.96
C VAL A 67 -17.67 30.96 4.00
N SER A 68 -17.08 31.06 5.19
CA SER A 68 -17.52 31.99 6.24
C SER A 68 -17.17 33.46 5.97
N GLY A 69 -16.45 33.75 4.88
CA GLY A 69 -16.07 35.11 4.49
C GLY A 69 -14.88 35.69 5.28
N GLN A 70 -14.23 34.90 6.14
CA GLN A 70 -13.05 35.32 6.88
C GLN A 70 -11.82 35.44 5.98
N LEU A 71 -11.76 34.64 4.91
CA LEU A 71 -10.72 34.69 3.89
C LEU A 71 -11.33 34.90 2.51
N THR A 72 -10.63 35.66 1.66
CA THR A 72 -10.87 35.60 0.22
C THR A 72 -10.43 34.24 -0.34
N LYS A 73 -10.94 33.87 -1.51
CA LYS A 73 -10.55 32.63 -2.20
C LYS A 73 -9.04 32.53 -2.40
N ASP A 74 -8.41 33.62 -2.84
CA ASP A 74 -6.98 33.65 -3.12
C ASP A 74 -6.15 33.49 -1.83
N GLN A 75 -6.59 34.11 -0.73
CA GLN A 75 -5.95 33.94 0.58
C GLN A 75 -6.09 32.51 1.09
N ALA A 76 -7.28 31.92 1.02
CA ALA A 76 -7.52 30.55 1.45
C ALA A 76 -6.65 29.57 0.66
N GLN A 77 -6.58 29.70 -0.67
CA GLN A 77 -5.72 28.88 -1.52
C GLN A 77 -4.23 29.07 -1.18
N ALA A 78 -3.77 30.31 -1.01
CA ALA A 78 -2.37 30.58 -0.67
C ALA A 78 -1.96 29.99 0.69
N TYR A 79 -2.83 30.08 1.70
CA TYR A 79 -2.57 29.52 3.03
C TYR A 79 -2.60 27.99 3.02
N ALA A 80 -3.57 27.42 2.31
CA ALA A 80 -3.70 25.99 2.12
C ALA A 80 -2.46 25.39 1.44
N LEU A 81 -1.99 25.99 0.33
CA LEU A 81 -0.77 25.55 -0.35
C LEU A 81 0.48 25.70 0.51
N ASN A 82 0.62 26.80 1.26
CA ASN A 82 1.76 26.99 2.14
C ASN A 82 1.82 25.95 3.28
N ALA A 83 0.66 25.52 3.79
CA ALA A 83 0.59 24.49 4.83
C ALA A 83 1.12 23.14 4.32
N ILE A 84 0.73 22.73 3.11
CA ILE A 84 1.14 21.43 2.55
C ILE A 84 2.53 21.45 1.91
N LYS A 85 3.02 22.60 1.43
CA LYS A 85 4.31 22.71 0.70
C LYS A 85 5.50 22.18 1.49
N LYS A 86 5.51 22.41 2.80
CA LYS A 86 6.58 21.95 3.71
C LYS A 86 6.28 20.61 4.37
N ALA A 87 5.07 20.07 4.22
CA ALA A 87 4.73 18.79 4.78
C ALA A 87 5.55 17.69 4.10
N ARG A 88 6.14 16.80 4.90
CA ARG A 88 6.87 15.62 4.45
C ARG A 88 6.39 14.41 5.22
N TYR A 89 6.45 13.25 4.58
CA TYR A 89 6.23 11.96 5.21
C TYR A 89 7.34 11.00 4.76
N ASP A 90 7.53 9.89 5.49
CA ASP A 90 8.58 8.90 5.19
C ASP A 90 9.94 9.57 4.86
N GLU A 91 10.36 10.49 5.75
CA GLU A 91 11.59 11.30 5.70
C GLU A 91 11.66 12.33 4.57
N SER A 92 11.38 11.94 3.33
CA SER A 92 11.61 12.78 2.14
C SER A 92 10.44 12.90 1.18
N GLU A 93 9.39 12.10 1.34
CA GLU A 93 8.25 12.12 0.44
C GLU A 93 7.43 13.41 0.58
N TYR A 94 6.84 13.87 -0.52
CA TYR A 94 6.21 15.18 -0.63
C TYR A 94 4.79 15.10 -1.20
N TYR A 95 4.05 16.17 -1.04
CA TYR A 95 2.71 16.35 -1.60
C TYR A 95 2.78 17.30 -2.79
N TRP A 96 1.93 17.09 -3.79
CA TRP A 96 1.78 17.98 -4.94
C TRP A 96 0.30 18.27 -5.18
N VAL A 97 0.01 19.35 -5.92
CA VAL A 97 -1.37 19.69 -6.30
C VAL A 97 -1.42 20.07 -7.77
N ASN A 98 -2.37 19.49 -8.50
CA ASN A 98 -2.72 19.90 -9.85
C ASN A 98 -4.19 20.31 -9.94
N ASP A 99 -4.52 21.16 -10.90
CA ASP A 99 -5.90 21.46 -11.24
C ASP A 99 -6.51 20.37 -12.16
N TYR A 100 -7.81 20.45 -12.43
CA TYR A 100 -8.52 19.52 -13.32
C TYR A 100 -8.11 19.63 -14.80
N GLN A 101 -7.31 20.64 -15.16
CA GLN A 101 -6.73 20.81 -16.49
C GLN A 101 -5.29 20.25 -16.55
N ALA A 102 -4.89 19.47 -15.55
CA ALA A 102 -3.56 18.89 -15.39
C ALA A 102 -2.43 19.94 -15.33
N ARG A 103 -2.73 21.16 -14.87
CA ARG A 103 -1.70 22.16 -14.58
C ARG A 103 -1.23 22.02 -13.15
N MET A 104 0.08 21.99 -12.99
CA MET A 104 0.71 22.00 -11.67
C MET A 104 0.42 23.34 -10.97
N VAL A 105 -0.12 23.25 -9.76
CA VAL A 105 -0.39 24.39 -8.87
C VAL A 105 0.74 24.53 -7.85
N MET A 106 1.24 23.40 -7.36
CA MET A 106 2.38 23.28 -6.45
C MET A 106 3.15 22.00 -6.74
#